data_AF-A0A7C5G6Q3-F1
#
_entry.id   AF-A0A7C5G6Q3-F1
#
_cell.length_a   1.000
_cell.length_b   1.000
_cell.length_c   1.000
_cell.angle_alpha   90.00
_cell.angle_beta   90.00
_cell.angle_gamma   90.00
#
_symmetry.space_group_name_H-M   'P 1'
#
loop_
_entity.id
_entity.type
_entity.pdbx_description
1 polymer ?
#
loop_
_entity_poly.entity_id
_entity_poly.type
_entity_poly.pdbx_seq_one_letter_code
_entity_poly.pdbx_strand_id
1 'polypeptide(L)'
;MWHRPAVPMTNAESRSGPGQASEKGPQRRRLFFALWPPAAVRVRMARVGRRLPRRRGRPVPMENLHLTLAFVGPVDEETARCLETAAATVQPEPFTLVLDEVGQFRGSRVVWLGAS
;
A
#
# COMPACT_ATOMS: atom_id res chain seq x y z
N MET A 1 -16.60 -9.72 -15.20
CA MET A 1 -17.90 -10.22 -14.71
C MET A 1 -17.61 -11.50 -13.93
N TRP A 2 -17.51 -11.41 -12.60
CA TRP A 2 -17.15 -12.54 -11.74
C TRP A 2 -18.24 -12.67 -10.68
N HIS A 3 -19.11 -13.67 -10.83
CA HIS A 3 -20.13 -14.03 -9.85
C HIS A 3 -19.65 -15.22 -9.02
N ARG A 4 -19.70 -15.10 -7.70
CA ARG A 4 -19.72 -16.24 -6.76
C ARG A 4 -21.14 -16.35 -6.20
N PRO A 5 -21.77 -17.54 -6.15
CA PRO A 5 -23.06 -17.70 -5.49
C PRO A 5 -22.88 -17.75 -3.96
N ALA A 6 -23.82 -17.14 -3.25
CA ALA A 6 -24.01 -17.25 -1.81
C ALA A 6 -24.75 -18.56 -1.50
N VAL A 7 -24.37 -19.24 -0.41
CA VAL A 7 -25.16 -20.32 0.18
C VAL A 7 -25.61 -19.85 1.58
N PRO A 8 -26.93 -19.79 1.85
CA PRO A 8 -27.42 -19.46 3.19
C PRO A 8 -27.45 -20.73 4.04
N MET A 9 -26.90 -20.66 5.26
CA MET A 9 -27.28 -21.58 6.33
C MET A 9 -28.09 -20.78 7.35
N THR A 10 -29.37 -21.10 7.42
CA THR A 10 -30.26 -20.66 8.50
C THR A 10 -29.99 -21.51 9.74
N ASN A 11 -29.96 -20.89 10.91
CA ASN A 11 -30.53 -21.49 12.10
C ASN A 11 -31.00 -20.41 13.08
N ALA A 12 -32.18 -20.69 13.63
CA ALA A 12 -33.05 -19.78 14.36
C ALA A 12 -32.56 -19.44 15.78
N GLU A 13 -32.89 -18.21 16.17
CA GLU A 13 -33.23 -17.67 17.49
C GLU A 13 -32.65 -18.30 18.77
N SER A 14 -31.98 -17.47 19.59
CA SER A 14 -32.64 -16.92 20.79
C SER A 14 -31.73 -16.01 21.62
N ARG A 15 -32.39 -15.04 22.27
CA ARG A 15 -31.99 -14.18 23.41
C ARG A 15 -31.38 -12.81 23.09
N SER A 16 -32.30 -11.86 23.09
CA SER A 16 -32.13 -10.42 23.27
C SER A 16 -31.25 -10.08 24.47
N GLY A 17 -30.14 -9.41 24.21
CA GLY A 17 -29.63 -8.34 25.06
C GLY A 17 -29.47 -7.11 24.18
N PRO A 18 -29.58 -5.87 24.69
CA PRO A 18 -29.18 -4.70 23.93
C PRO A 18 -27.66 -4.77 23.81
N GLY A 19 -27.18 -5.48 22.79
CA GLY A 19 -25.80 -5.49 22.39
C GLY A 19 -25.51 -4.07 21.93
N GLN A 20 -24.92 -3.29 22.83
CA GLN A 20 -24.35 -1.98 22.56
C GLN A 20 -23.69 -2.06 21.18
N ALA A 21 -24.27 -1.34 20.22
CA ALA A 21 -23.57 -1.09 18.98
C ALA A 21 -22.24 -0.49 19.42
N SER A 22 -21.14 -1.23 19.26
CA SER A 22 -19.83 -0.63 19.34
C SER A 22 -19.87 0.48 18.32
N GLU A 23 -20.06 1.71 18.79
CA GLU A 23 -19.78 2.92 18.05
C GLU A 23 -18.30 2.80 17.69
N LYS A 24 -18.03 2.19 16.53
CA LYS A 24 -16.69 2.11 15.98
C LYS A 24 -16.29 3.56 15.81
N GLY A 25 -15.36 4.01 16.65
CA GLY A 25 -14.73 5.31 16.48
C GLY A 25 -14.29 5.50 15.03
N PRO A 26 -14.23 6.75 14.54
CA PRO A 26 -14.04 7.04 13.13
C PRO A 26 -12.86 6.23 12.59
N GLN A 27 -13.13 5.41 11.57
CA GLN A 27 -12.14 4.52 10.98
C GLN A 27 -11.03 5.38 10.37
N ARG A 28 -9.82 5.29 10.92
CA ARG A 28 -8.66 5.99 10.40
C ARG A 28 -7.89 5.11 9.43
N ARG A 29 -7.62 5.63 8.23
CA ARG A 29 -6.80 4.99 7.20
C ARG A 29 -5.40 5.58 7.22
N ARG A 30 -4.37 4.74 7.11
CA ARG A 30 -2.98 5.22 6.95
C ARG A 30 -2.70 5.41 5.47
N LEU A 31 -2.57 6.66 5.04
CA LEU A 31 -2.38 7.02 3.64
C LEU A 31 -0.95 7.46 3.32
N PHE A 32 -0.60 7.29 2.06
CA PHE A 32 0.62 7.79 1.43
C PHE A 32 0.37 7.93 -0.07
N PHE A 33 1.14 8.79 -0.73
CA PHE A 33 1.18 8.91 -2.19
C PHE A 33 2.41 8.19 -2.74
N ALA A 34 2.27 7.56 -3.90
CA ALA A 34 3.37 6.81 -4.49
C ALA A 34 3.27 6.68 -6.01
N LEU A 35 4.43 6.50 -6.64
CA LEU A 35 4.54 6.06 -8.02
C LEU A 35 4.58 4.54 -8.07
N TRP A 36 3.73 3.95 -8.90
CA TRP A 36 3.75 2.53 -9.20
C TRP A 36 4.54 2.26 -10.47
N PRO A 37 5.72 1.62 -10.39
CA PRO A 37 6.49 1.30 -11.58
C PRO A 37 5.70 0.32 -12.48
N PRO A 38 5.86 0.42 -13.82
CA PRO A 38 5.30 -0.54 -14.74
C PRO A 38 5.67 -1.98 -14.37
N ALA A 39 4.83 -2.95 -14.72
CA ALA A 39 5.02 -4.35 -14.34
C ALA A 39 6.42 -4.89 -14.71
N ALA A 40 6.91 -4.57 -15.91
CA ALA A 40 8.26 -4.95 -16.35
C ALA A 40 9.36 -4.40 -15.45
N VAL A 41 9.22 -3.16 -14.95
CA VAL A 41 10.17 -2.54 -14.02
C VAL A 41 10.13 -3.24 -12.67
N ARG A 42 8.93 -3.52 -12.12
CA ARG A 42 8.79 -4.26 -10.84
C ARG A 42 9.38 -5.67 -10.91
N VAL A 43 9.26 -6.36 -12.05
CA VAL A 43 9.92 -7.67 -12.27
C VAL A 43 11.44 -7.54 -12.19
N ARG A 44 12.02 -6.49 -12.81
CA ARG A 44 13.47 -6.21 -12.74
C ARG A 44 13.89 -5.86 -11.31
N MET A 45 13.15 -5.00 -10.61
CA MET A 45 13.42 -4.66 -9.20
C MET A 45 13.39 -5.89 -8.29
N ALA A 46 12.37 -6.74 -8.41
CA ALA A 46 12.27 -7.98 -7.65
C ALA A 46 13.42 -8.96 -7.98
N ARG A 47 13.92 -8.97 -9.22
CA ARG A 47 15.12 -9.74 -9.60
C ARG A 47 16.37 -9.20 -8.91
N VAL A 48 16.55 -7.89 -8.82
CA VAL A 48 17.65 -7.27 -8.04
C VAL A 48 17.56 -7.68 -6.57
N GLY A 49 16.39 -7.56 -5.96
CA GLY A 49 16.18 -7.96 -4.56
C GLY A 49 16.49 -9.44 -4.29
N ARG A 50 16.15 -10.34 -5.23
CA ARG A 50 16.47 -11.78 -5.13
C ARG A 50 17.96 -12.12 -5.22
N ARG A 51 18.78 -11.24 -5.80
CA ARG A 51 20.25 -11.41 -5.83
C ARG A 51 20.90 -11.10 -4.49
N LEU A 52 20.20 -10.39 -3.60
CA LEU A 52 20.69 -10.12 -2.26
C LEU A 52 20.66 -11.41 -1.42
N PRO A 53 21.69 -11.68 -0.60
CA PRO A 53 21.68 -12.81 0.32
C PRO A 53 20.43 -12.81 1.20
N ARG A 54 19.74 -13.96 1.37
CA ARG A 54 18.53 -14.05 2.20
C ARG A 54 18.73 -13.57 3.65
N ARG A 55 19.95 -13.71 4.18
CA ARG A 55 20.37 -13.17 5.48
C ARG A 55 20.31 -11.64 5.59
N ARG A 56 20.16 -10.91 4.47
CA ARG A 56 20.07 -9.44 4.42
C ARG A 56 18.66 -8.91 4.73
N GLY A 57 17.63 -9.76 4.69
CA GLY A 57 16.27 -9.35 5.03
C GLY A 57 15.17 -10.10 4.26
N ARG A 58 13.93 -9.69 4.51
CA ARG A 58 12.74 -10.24 3.86
C ARG A 58 12.46 -9.47 2.56
N PRO A 59 12.34 -10.15 1.41
CA PRO A 59 11.95 -9.50 0.17
C PRO A 59 10.55 -8.89 0.27
N VAL A 60 10.37 -7.70 -0.30
CA VAL A 60 9.06 -7.08 -0.48
C VAL A 60 8.31 -7.81 -1.60
N PRO A 61 7.01 -8.15 -1.43
CA PRO A 61 6.20 -8.70 -2.51
C PRO A 61 6.18 -7.76 -3.72
N MET A 62 6.14 -8.32 -4.94
CA MET A 62 6.29 -7.55 -6.17
C MET A 62 5.18 -6.50 -6.33
N GLU A 63 3.96 -6.85 -5.95
CA GLU A 63 2.78 -6.01 -5.95
C GLU A 63 2.94 -4.75 -5.07
N ASN A 64 3.75 -4.87 -4.01
CA ASN A 64 4.01 -3.82 -3.04
C ASN A 64 5.25 -2.97 -3.39
N LEU A 65 5.96 -3.25 -4.50
CA LEU A 65 7.08 -2.41 -4.93
C LEU A 65 6.54 -1.11 -5.53
N HIS A 66 6.82 0.01 -4.85
CA HIS A 66 6.43 1.36 -5.23
C HIS A 66 7.47 2.37 -4.73
N LEU A 67 7.42 3.60 -5.22
CA LEU A 67 8.19 4.72 -4.71
C LEU A 67 7.27 5.66 -3.96
N THR A 68 7.43 5.76 -2.64
CA THR A 68 6.63 6.70 -1.84
C THR A 68 7.06 8.14 -2.14
N LEU A 69 6.10 8.99 -2.48
CA LEU A 69 6.29 10.43 -2.67
C LEU A 69 6.09 11.19 -1.36
N ALA A 70 5.02 10.86 -0.61
CA ALA A 70 4.70 11.50 0.67
C ALA A 70 3.95 10.55 1.59
N PHE A 71 4.38 10.47 2.85
CA PHE A 71 3.63 9.78 3.91
C PHE A 71 2.69 10.77 4.59
N VAL A 72 1.39 10.49 4.56
CA VAL A 72 0.37 11.34 5.23
C VAL A 72 0.09 10.84 6.64
N GLY A 73 0.04 9.52 6.83
CA GLY A 73 -0.27 8.92 8.12
C GLY A 73 -1.77 8.67 8.33
N PRO A 74 -2.24 8.51 9.58
CA PRO A 74 -3.62 8.16 9.91
C PRO A 74 -4.59 9.34 9.72
N VAL A 75 -5.51 9.22 8.77
CA VAL A 75 -6.54 10.22 8.45
C VAL A 75 -7.94 9.61 8.51
N ASP A 76 -8.95 10.45 8.73
CA ASP A 76 -10.36 10.04 8.60
C ASP A 76 -10.82 10.03 7.14
N GLU A 77 -12.06 9.59 6.90
CA GLU A 77 -12.64 9.44 5.56
C GLU A 77 -12.83 10.77 4.83
N GLU A 78 -13.11 11.86 5.56
CA GLU A 78 -13.28 13.18 4.96
C GLU A 78 -11.94 13.74 4.47
N THR A 79 -10.92 13.65 5.31
CA THR A 79 -9.56 14.04 4.95
C THR A 79 -9.03 13.19 3.81
N ALA A 80 -9.30 11.87 3.80
CA ALA A 80 -8.92 10.98 2.71
C ALA A 80 -9.51 11.44 1.36
N ARG A 81 -10.81 11.75 1.29
CA ARG A 81 -11.48 12.24 0.08
C ARG A 81 -10.95 13.60 -0.38
N CYS A 82 -10.65 14.49 0.58
CA CYS A 82 -10.04 15.79 0.29
C CYS A 82 -8.66 15.62 -0.37
N LEU A 83 -7.82 14.74 0.19
CA LEU A 83 -6.50 14.42 -0.36
C LEU A 83 -6.57 13.79 -1.75
N GLU A 84 -7.52 12.87 -1.98
CA GLU A 84 -7.76 12.27 -3.30
C GLU A 84 -8.16 13.34 -4.34
N THR A 85 -9.05 14.25 -3.96
CA THR A 85 -9.50 15.34 -4.84
C THR A 85 -8.35 16.29 -5.18
N ALA A 86 -7.54 16.68 -4.19
CA ALA A 86 -6.38 17.54 -4.40
C ALA A 86 -5.30 16.87 -5.26
N ALA A 87 -5.08 15.56 -5.08
CA ALA A 87 -4.12 14.81 -5.90
C ALA A 87 -4.56 14.74 -7.37
N ALA A 88 -5.87 14.67 -7.63
CA ALA A 88 -6.41 14.62 -8.99
C ALA A 88 -6.21 15.94 -9.79
N THR A 89 -5.94 17.07 -9.12
CA THR A 89 -5.66 18.34 -9.80
C THR A 89 -4.20 18.51 -10.20
N VAL A 90 -3.32 17.61 -9.76
CA VAL A 90 -1.88 17.69 -10.07
C VAL A 90 -1.64 17.25 -11.51
N GLN A 91 -1.04 18.14 -12.30
CA GLN A 91 -0.64 17.86 -13.68
C GLN A 91 0.89 17.91 -13.77
N PRO A 92 1.59 16.79 -13.49
CA PRO A 92 3.04 16.77 -13.55
C PRO A 92 3.50 16.67 -15.01
N GLU A 93 4.62 17.31 -15.33
CA GLU A 93 5.34 17.00 -16.56
C GLU A 93 5.90 15.58 -16.50
N PRO A 94 5.73 14.76 -17.55
CA PRO A 94 6.32 13.43 -17.60
C PRO A 94 7.84 13.50 -17.48
N PHE A 95 8.41 12.63 -16.66
CA PHE A 95 9.86 12.53 -16.49
C PHE A 95 10.30 11.07 -16.51
N THR A 96 11.59 10.86 -16.77
CA THR A 96 12.22 9.54 -16.67
C THR A 96 12.95 9.44 -15.35
N LEU A 97 12.62 8.41 -14.56
CA LEU A 97 13.34 8.06 -13.34
C LEU A 97 14.16 6.79 -13.58
N VAL A 98 15.48 6.91 -13.49
CA VAL A 98 16.40 5.78 -13.63
C VAL A 98 16.76 5.28 -12.24
N LEU A 99 16.47 4.01 -11.96
CA LEU A 99 16.82 3.37 -10.70
C LEU A 99 18.11 2.56 -10.86
N ASP A 100 19.24 3.20 -10.54
CA ASP A 100 20.60 2.72 -10.80
C ASP A 100 21.41 2.47 -9.53
N GLU A 101 20.94 2.93 -8.36
CA GLU A 101 21.64 2.77 -7.09
C GLU A 101 20.93 1.79 -6.15
N VAL A 102 21.71 0.90 -5.54
CA VAL A 102 21.27 0.07 -4.41
C VAL A 102 21.99 0.53 -3.15
N GLY A 103 21.22 1.00 -2.17
CA GLY A 103 21.75 1.43 -0.89
C GLY A 103 21.10 0.76 0.30
N GLN A 104 21.54 1.13 1.50
CA GLN A 104 20.99 0.61 2.75
C GLN A 104 20.80 1.73 3.77
N PHE A 105 19.58 1.84 4.27
CA PHE A 105 19.31 2.61 5.49
C PHE A 105 19.59 1.73 6.70
N ARG A 106 20.74 1.96 7.35
CA ARG A 106 21.19 1.15 8.50
C ARG A 106 20.23 1.23 9.69
N GLY A 107 19.70 2.42 9.98
CA GLY A 107 18.78 2.65 11.11
C GLY A 107 17.46 1.90 10.98
N SER A 108 16.86 1.89 9.78
CA SER A 108 15.59 1.19 9.51
C SER A 108 15.77 -0.24 9.03
N ARG A 109 17.01 -0.69 8.82
CA ARG A 109 17.38 -2.03 8.31
C ARG A 109 16.72 -2.33 6.96
N VAL A 110 16.64 -1.33 6.08
CA VAL A 110 16.05 -1.43 4.74
C VAL A 110 17.15 -1.36 3.69
N VAL A 111 17.10 -2.28 2.72
CA VAL A 111 17.82 -2.15 1.44
C VAL A 111 16.86 -1.54 0.44
N TRP A 112 17.31 -0.53 -0.29
CA TRP A 112 16.48 0.22 -1.24
C TRP A 112 17.11 0.22 -2.64
N LEU A 113 16.28 0.55 -3.64
CA LEU A 113 16.70 0.87 -4.99
C LEU A 113 16.25 2.31 -5.29
N GLY A 114 17.17 3.15 -5.75
CA GLY A 114 16.98 4.60 -5.90
C GLY A 114 17.67 5.13 -7.15
N ALA A 115 17.52 6.43 -7.37
CA ALA A 115 18.18 7.19 -8.42
C ALA A 115 19.35 7.99 -7.82
N SER A 116 20.41 8.18 -8.62
CA SER A 116 21.56 9.04 -8.31
C SER A 116 21.37 10.51 -8.69
#